data_AF-A0A7W1QNL3-F1
#
_entry.id   AF-A0A7W1QNL3-F1
#
_cell.length_a   1.000
_cell.length_b   1.000
_cell.length_c   1.000
_cell.angle_alpha   90.00
_cell.angle_beta   90.00
_cell.angle_gamma   90.00
#
_symmetry.space_group_name_H-M   'P 1'
#
loop_
_entity.id
_entity.type
_entity.pdbx_description
1 polymer ?
#
loop_
_entity_poly.entity_id
_entity_poly.type
_entity_poly.pdbx_seq_one_letter_code
_entity_poly.pdbx_strand_id
1 'polypeptide(L)'
;MSSRVTKVINVPEMSDSSSAGLAGRLYNVTLPNIDNWRRFTQYGPLGAGGIAEIYADPMIRDKVVLHLMDSLIAAYAGGPEPHPNYAHHEATLLASKDPVALDTLSLTRLEELRREARLPPIGELAQHVEIAGRRFGQRRSRADRRTRS
;
A
#
# COMPACT_ATOMS: atom_id res chain seq x y z
N MET A 1 14.65 -7.80 6.24
CA MET A 1 15.42 -6.53 6.36
C MET A 1 16.64 -6.73 7.25
N SER A 2 17.86 -6.37 6.83
CA SER A 2 19.09 -6.58 7.61
C SER A 2 19.16 -5.70 8.88
N SER A 3 19.87 -6.16 9.91
CA SER A 3 20.17 -5.38 11.13
C SER A 3 21.02 -4.15 10.87
N ARG A 4 21.75 -4.11 9.74
CA ARG A 4 22.57 -2.95 9.32
C ARG A 4 21.75 -1.79 8.77
N VAL A 5 20.53 -2.05 8.29
CA VAL A 5 19.62 -1.00 7.82
C VAL A 5 18.95 -0.35 9.02
N THR A 6 19.13 0.96 9.17
CA THR A 6 18.58 1.74 10.29
C THR A 6 17.39 2.60 9.88
N LYS A 7 17.32 2.99 8.60
CA LYS A 7 16.30 3.85 8.01
C LYS A 7 15.99 3.41 6.59
N VAL A 8 14.71 3.45 6.22
CA VAL A 8 14.19 3.11 4.89
C VAL A 8 13.28 4.26 4.44
N ILE A 9 13.53 4.73 3.22
CA ILE A 9 12.60 5.56 2.47
C ILE A 9 11.95 4.65 1.43
N ASN A 10 10.65 4.50 1.50
CA ASN A 10 9.89 3.65 0.59
C ASN A 10 9.42 4.50 -0.59
N VAL A 11 9.75 4.09 -1.82
CA VAL A 11 9.39 4.78 -3.06
C VAL A 11 8.56 3.87 -3.96
N PRO A 12 7.25 3.69 -3.68
CA PRO A 12 6.35 2.90 -4.53
C PRO A 12 5.81 3.72 -5.71
N GLU A 13 5.26 3.00 -6.68
CA GLU A 13 4.49 3.54 -7.81
C GLU A 13 2.98 3.42 -7.54
N MET A 14 2.19 4.39 -8.00
CA MET A 14 0.72 4.29 -8.00
C MET A 14 0.24 3.32 -9.08
N SER A 15 0.16 2.04 -8.72
CA SER A 15 -0.24 0.97 -9.63
C SER A 15 -1.26 0.00 -9.03
N ASP A 16 -2.08 -0.59 -9.90
CA ASP A 16 -2.96 -1.71 -9.55
C ASP A 16 -2.17 -3.04 -9.46
N SER A 17 -2.76 -3.99 -8.75
CA SER A 17 -2.30 -5.37 -8.73
C SER A 17 -3.49 -6.27 -9.02
N SER A 18 -3.39 -7.10 -10.05
CA SER A 18 -4.40 -8.11 -10.36
C SER A 18 -4.68 -9.10 -9.22
N SER A 19 -3.73 -9.23 -8.29
CA SER A 19 -3.84 -10.14 -7.14
C SER A 19 -4.17 -9.44 -5.81
N ALA A 20 -3.65 -8.23 -5.58
CA ALA A 20 -3.78 -7.52 -4.30
C ALA A 20 -4.60 -6.22 -4.38
N GLY A 21 -5.18 -5.92 -5.55
CA GLY A 21 -5.92 -4.69 -5.84
C GLY A 21 -5.01 -3.49 -6.03
N LEU A 22 -4.30 -3.08 -4.97
CA LEU A 22 -3.36 -1.95 -4.98
C LEU A 22 -1.93 -2.44 -4.74
N ALA A 23 -1.00 -2.13 -5.65
CA ALA A 23 0.43 -2.34 -5.46
C ALA A 23 1.09 -1.11 -4.76
N GLY A 24 0.48 -0.69 -3.65
CA GLY A 24 0.82 0.55 -2.94
C GLY A 24 1.98 0.44 -1.96
N ARG A 25 2.01 1.31 -0.94
CA ARG A 25 3.12 1.43 0.02
C ARG A 25 3.24 0.19 0.88
N LEU A 26 2.11 -0.31 1.39
CA LEU A 26 2.05 -1.52 2.21
C LEU A 26 2.48 -2.75 1.40
N TYR A 27 2.04 -2.85 0.15
CA TYR A 27 2.46 -3.90 -0.79
C TYR A 27 3.98 -3.86 -1.04
N ASN A 28 4.50 -2.70 -1.46
CA ASN A 28 5.87 -2.55 -1.97
C ASN A 28 6.96 -2.90 -0.96
N VAL A 29 6.74 -2.56 0.31
CA VAL A 29 7.74 -2.83 1.36
C VAL A 29 7.65 -4.24 1.92
N THR A 30 6.57 -4.98 1.63
CA THR A 30 6.33 -6.32 2.18
C THR A 30 6.59 -7.42 1.16
N LEU A 31 5.78 -7.48 0.10
CA LEU A 31 5.71 -8.65 -0.77
C LEU A 31 6.98 -8.91 -1.58
N PRO A 32 7.65 -7.90 -2.17
CA PRO A 32 8.93 -8.12 -2.85
C PRO A 32 10.05 -8.61 -1.91
N ASN A 33 9.90 -8.46 -0.59
CA ASN A 33 10.93 -8.74 0.40
C ASN A 33 10.77 -10.10 1.10
N ILE A 34 9.89 -10.99 0.62
CA ILE A 34 9.64 -12.30 1.20
C ILE A 34 9.59 -13.42 0.14
N ASP A 35 10.12 -14.60 0.48
CA ASP A 35 10.28 -15.72 -0.46
C ASP A 35 8.98 -16.48 -0.78
N ASN A 36 7.86 -16.19 -0.09
CA ASN A 36 6.55 -16.83 -0.30
C ASN A 36 5.42 -15.81 -0.50
N TRP A 37 5.72 -14.71 -1.20
CA TRP A 37 4.81 -13.58 -1.37
C TRP A 37 3.46 -13.96 -2.00
N ARG A 38 3.44 -14.95 -2.91
CA ARG A 38 2.22 -15.40 -3.61
C ARG A 38 1.11 -15.85 -2.66
N ARG A 39 1.45 -16.41 -1.50
CA ARG A 39 0.47 -16.81 -0.48
C ARG A 39 -0.27 -15.59 0.10
N PHE A 40 0.40 -14.44 0.11
CA PHE A 40 -0.11 -13.20 0.69
C PHE A 40 -0.81 -12.30 -0.34
N THR A 41 -0.85 -12.71 -1.61
CA THR A 41 -1.60 -12.04 -2.69
C THR A 41 -2.79 -12.85 -3.18
N GLN A 42 -3.06 -14.02 -2.61
CA GLN A 42 -4.24 -14.81 -2.93
C GLN A 42 -5.50 -14.16 -2.33
N TYR A 43 -6.60 -14.18 -3.10
CA TYR A 43 -7.89 -13.69 -2.63
C TYR A 43 -8.35 -14.42 -1.38
N GLY A 44 -8.77 -13.67 -0.37
CA GLY A 44 -9.28 -14.18 0.90
C GLY A 44 -8.58 -13.59 2.14
N PRO A 45 -9.09 -13.92 3.35
CA PRO A 45 -8.65 -13.28 4.59
C PRO A 45 -7.14 -13.41 4.88
N LEU A 46 -6.53 -14.51 4.41
CA LEU A 46 -5.10 -14.79 4.59
C LEU A 46 -4.20 -13.87 3.75
N GLY A 47 -4.60 -13.53 2.53
CA GLY A 47 -3.82 -12.64 1.66
C GLY A 47 -3.87 -11.20 2.13
N ALA A 48 -5.07 -10.66 2.23
CA ALA A 48 -5.30 -9.27 2.65
C ALA A 48 -4.79 -8.99 4.08
N GLY A 49 -4.97 -9.94 5.01
CA GLY A 49 -4.46 -9.81 6.37
C GLY A 49 -2.93 -9.87 6.44
N GLY A 50 -2.31 -10.70 5.61
CA GLY A 50 -0.87 -10.95 5.64
C GLY A 50 -0.02 -9.72 5.32
N ILE A 51 -0.40 -8.91 4.32
CA ILE A 51 0.33 -7.67 3.97
C ILE A 51 0.38 -6.73 5.18
N ALA A 52 -0.78 -6.50 5.83
CA ALA A 52 -0.86 -5.64 7.00
C ALA A 52 -0.11 -6.21 8.23
N GLU A 53 -0.08 -7.53 8.35
CA GLU A 53 0.64 -8.24 9.42
C GLU A 53 2.16 -8.13 9.23
N ILE A 54 2.67 -8.44 8.04
CA ILE A 54 4.09 -8.34 7.70
C ILE A 54 4.57 -6.90 7.89
N TYR A 55 3.82 -5.91 7.40
CA TYR A 55 4.18 -4.50 7.59
C TYR A 55 4.25 -4.11 9.07
N ALA A 56 3.45 -4.74 9.93
CA ALA A 56 3.44 -4.43 11.36
C ALA A 56 4.65 -4.99 12.12
N ASP A 57 5.49 -5.81 11.50
CA ASP A 57 6.73 -6.30 12.08
C ASP A 57 7.69 -5.12 12.40
N PRO A 58 8.19 -5.00 13.65
CA PRO A 58 9.12 -3.94 14.03
C PRO A 58 10.38 -3.86 13.15
N MET A 59 10.85 -4.98 12.61
CA MET A 59 12.00 -5.01 11.69
C MET A 59 11.73 -4.28 10.36
N ILE A 60 10.46 -4.05 10.03
CA ILE A 60 10.03 -3.28 8.85
C ILE A 60 9.54 -1.91 9.31
N ARG A 61 8.48 -1.87 10.10
CA ARG A 61 7.76 -0.64 10.45
C ARG A 61 8.65 0.42 11.08
N ASP A 62 9.50 0.04 12.02
CA ASP A 62 10.29 1.01 12.81
C ASP A 62 11.44 1.58 11.99
N LYS A 63 11.77 0.95 10.86
CA LYS A 63 12.82 1.40 9.94
C LYS A 63 12.26 2.28 8.83
N VAL A 64 11.00 2.11 8.44
CA VAL A 64 10.39 2.95 7.40
C VAL A 64 10.04 4.31 7.97
N VAL A 65 10.74 5.34 7.51
CA VAL A 65 10.60 6.70 8.06
C VAL A 65 9.88 7.67 7.15
N LEU A 66 9.73 7.33 5.88
CA LEU A 66 9.03 8.12 4.88
C LEU A 66 8.55 7.21 3.74
N HIS A 67 7.36 7.49 3.25
CA HIS A 67 6.86 7.00 1.97
C HIS A 67 6.78 8.17 1.00
N LEU A 68 7.37 8.01 -0.18
CA LEU A 68 7.30 8.94 -1.30
C LEU A 68 6.71 8.21 -2.49
N MET A 69 5.44 8.42 -2.79
CA MET A 69 4.80 7.80 -3.93
C MET A 69 5.15 8.53 -5.21
N ASP A 70 5.62 7.75 -6.16
CA ASP A 70 5.62 8.14 -7.56
C ASP A 70 4.21 7.97 -8.12
N SER A 71 3.56 9.09 -8.41
CA SER A 71 2.29 9.16 -9.13
C SER A 71 2.45 10.10 -10.32
N LEU A 72 3.63 10.09 -10.96
CA LEU A 72 3.81 10.80 -12.21
C LEU A 72 2.94 10.15 -13.30
N ILE A 73 2.97 8.82 -13.32
CA ILE A 73 2.06 7.97 -14.09
C ILE A 73 1.31 7.07 -13.11
N ALA A 74 -0.03 7.10 -13.14
CA ALA A 74 -0.87 6.18 -12.40
C ALA A 74 -1.28 5.02 -13.31
N ALA A 75 -0.84 3.81 -12.99
CA ALA A 75 -1.18 2.58 -13.70
C ALA A 75 -2.45 1.96 -13.09
N TYR A 76 -3.62 2.28 -13.62
CA TYR A 76 -4.89 1.97 -12.97
C TYR A 76 -5.49 0.61 -13.33
N ALA A 77 -4.91 -0.10 -14.31
CA ALA A 77 -5.30 -1.46 -14.69
C ALA A 77 -4.17 -2.21 -15.42
N GLY A 78 -4.26 -3.54 -15.42
CA GLY A 78 -3.37 -4.41 -16.20
C GLY A 78 -2.13 -4.88 -15.46
N GLY A 79 -1.98 -4.53 -14.18
CA GLY A 79 -0.88 -5.00 -13.34
C GLY A 79 -0.78 -6.54 -13.25
N PRO A 80 0.40 -7.07 -12.92
CA PRO A 80 1.51 -6.38 -12.25
C PRO A 80 2.49 -5.66 -13.18
N GLU A 81 2.40 -5.85 -14.49
CA GLU A 81 3.26 -5.18 -15.47
C GLU A 81 2.59 -3.88 -15.95
N PRO A 82 3.37 -2.80 -16.21
CA PRO A 82 2.81 -1.57 -16.73
C PRO A 82 2.12 -1.79 -18.08
N HIS A 83 0.86 -1.37 -18.19
CA HIS A 83 0.10 -1.48 -19.42
C HIS A 83 -0.21 -0.09 -20.00
N PRO A 84 0.33 0.29 -21.19
CA PRO A 84 0.21 1.65 -21.71
C PRO A 84 -1.22 2.16 -21.87
N ASN A 85 -2.17 1.30 -22.22
CA ASN A 85 -3.58 1.70 -22.35
C ASN A 85 -4.24 2.11 -21.02
N TYR A 86 -3.61 1.78 -19.90
CA TYR A 86 -4.11 2.04 -18.55
C TYR A 86 -3.15 2.92 -17.73
N ALA A 87 -2.33 3.71 -18.42
CA ALA A 87 -1.45 4.72 -17.84
C ALA A 87 -2.14 6.09 -17.86
N HIS A 88 -2.22 6.76 -16.71
CA HIS A 88 -2.75 8.11 -16.58
C HIS A 88 -1.65 9.08 -16.11
N HIS A 89 -1.48 10.22 -16.79
CA HIS A 89 -0.49 11.21 -16.42
C HIS A 89 -0.98 12.10 -15.27
N GLU A 90 -0.74 11.63 -14.05
CA GLU A 90 -1.19 12.26 -12.80
C GLU A 90 -0.23 13.36 -12.31
N ALA A 91 1.03 13.35 -12.78
CA ALA A 91 2.03 14.41 -12.55
C ALA A 91 2.27 14.80 -11.07
N THR A 92 2.07 13.86 -10.14
CA THR A 92 2.04 14.16 -8.71
C THR A 92 3.02 13.28 -7.93
N LEU A 93 3.65 13.86 -6.90
CA LEU A 93 4.40 13.10 -5.89
C LEU A 93 3.72 13.26 -4.54
N LEU A 94 3.42 12.14 -3.87
CA LEU A 94 2.75 12.15 -2.56
C LEU A 94 3.70 11.67 -1.48
N ALA A 95 3.92 12.47 -0.43
CA ALA A 95 4.81 12.13 0.67
C ALA A 95 4.08 12.05 2.01
N SER A 96 4.34 11.01 2.80
CA SER A 96 3.78 10.86 4.14
C SER A 96 4.56 9.86 4.99
N LYS A 97 4.41 9.99 6.31
CA LYS A 97 4.80 8.95 7.28
C LYS A 97 3.68 7.95 7.57
N ASP A 98 2.46 8.26 7.12
CA ASP A 98 1.30 7.38 7.26
C ASP A 98 1.07 6.60 5.96
N PRO A 99 1.43 5.29 5.93
CA PRO A 99 1.24 4.47 4.74
C PRO A 99 -0.24 4.24 4.42
N VAL A 100 -1.10 4.16 5.44
CA VAL A 100 -2.53 3.90 5.24
C VAL A 100 -3.17 5.11 4.58
N ALA A 101 -2.89 6.32 5.05
CA ALA A 101 -3.44 7.53 4.46
C ALA A 101 -3.09 7.63 2.96
N LEU A 102 -1.84 7.31 2.61
CA LEU A 102 -1.37 7.33 1.23
C LEU A 102 -2.00 6.24 0.37
N ASP A 103 -2.12 5.01 0.88
CA ASP A 103 -2.75 3.91 0.14
C ASP A 103 -4.25 4.10 -0.02
N THR A 104 -4.94 4.69 0.96
CA THR A 104 -6.34 5.10 0.81
C THR A 104 -6.51 6.14 -0.29
N LEU A 105 -5.64 7.17 -0.34
CA LEU A 105 -5.69 8.19 -1.40
C LEU A 105 -5.43 7.57 -2.78
N SER A 106 -4.42 6.72 -2.90
CA SER A 106 -4.11 6.04 -4.16
C SER A 106 -5.22 5.10 -4.60
N LEU A 107 -5.80 4.31 -3.69
CA LEU A 107 -6.93 3.43 -4.01
C LEU A 107 -8.12 4.22 -4.53
N THR A 108 -8.51 5.30 -3.85
CA THR A 108 -9.59 6.18 -4.31
C THR A 108 -9.30 6.73 -5.70
N ARG A 109 -8.07 7.19 -5.96
CA ARG A 109 -7.69 7.74 -7.26
C ARG A 109 -7.73 6.69 -8.37
N LEU A 110 -7.24 5.47 -8.11
CA LEU A 110 -7.32 4.38 -9.08
C LEU A 110 -8.77 3.98 -9.37
N GLU A 111 -9.63 3.95 -8.35
CA GLU A 111 -11.07 3.66 -8.53
C GLU A 111 -11.77 4.72 -9.40
N GLU A 112 -11.42 6.00 -9.24
CA GLU A 112 -11.92 7.08 -10.11
C GLU A 112 -11.53 6.84 -11.57
N LEU A 113 -10.26 6.58 -11.84
CA LEU A 113 -9.74 6.30 -13.19
C LEU A 113 -10.38 5.06 -13.81
N ARG A 114 -10.54 4.00 -13.01
CA ARG A 114 -11.21 2.76 -13.45
C ARG A 114 -12.68 2.99 -13.77
N ARG A 115 -13.39 3.79 -12.96
CA ARG A 115 -14.78 4.17 -13.22
C ARG A 115 -14.92 4.95 -14.52
N GLU A 116 -14.02 5.91 -14.78
CA GLU A 116 -13.98 6.67 -16.03
C GLU A 116 -13.74 5.74 -17.25
N ALA A 117 -12.86 4.76 -17.09
CA ALA A 117 -12.55 3.74 -18.10
C ALA A 117 -13.59 2.58 -18.16
N ARG A 118 -14.64 2.61 -17.35
CA ARG A 118 -15.68 1.55 -17.24
C ARG A 118 -15.13 0.17 -16.89
N LEU A 119 -14.10 0.13 -16.04
CA LEU A 119 -13.50 -1.09 -15.52
C LEU A 119 -14.13 -1.48 -14.17
N PRO A 120 -14.11 -2.78 -13.81
CA PRO A 120 -14.56 -3.23 -12.49
C PRO A 120 -13.71 -2.62 -11.36
N PRO A 121 -14.28 -2.36 -10.17
CA PRO A 121 -13.55 -1.86 -9.02
C PRO A 121 -12.55 -2.90 -8.49
N ILE A 122 -11.56 -2.43 -7.73
CA ILE A 122 -10.49 -3.23 -7.11
C ILE A 122 -10.50 -3.19 -5.57
N GLY A 123 -11.40 -2.42 -4.96
CA GLY A 123 -11.51 -2.27 -3.51
C GLY A 123 -11.65 -3.60 -2.74
N GLU A 124 -12.38 -4.58 -3.30
CA GLU A 124 -12.51 -5.92 -2.69
C GLU A 124 -11.19 -6.70 -2.68
N LEU A 125 -10.29 -6.44 -3.64
CA LEU A 125 -8.96 -7.04 -3.67
C LEU A 125 -7.99 -6.27 -2.74
N ALA A 126 -8.18 -4.96 -2.61
CA ALA A 126 -7.35 -4.06 -1.81
C ALA A 126 -7.70 -4.04 -0.30
N GLN A 127 -8.30 -5.11 0.23
CA GLN A 127 -8.72 -5.23 1.65
C GLN A 127 -7.58 -4.98 2.66
N HIS A 128 -6.32 -5.19 2.27
CA HIS A 128 -5.16 -4.93 3.11
C HIS A 128 -5.07 -3.47 3.57
N VAL A 129 -5.55 -2.51 2.77
CA VAL A 129 -5.59 -1.08 3.11
C VAL A 129 -6.53 -0.85 4.29
N GLU A 130 -7.73 -1.42 4.24
CA GLU A 130 -8.71 -1.31 5.31
C GLU A 130 -8.24 -2.01 6.60
N ILE A 131 -7.72 -3.24 6.48
CA ILE A 131 -7.19 -4.01 7.62
C ILE A 131 -6.06 -3.24 8.31
N ALA A 132 -5.13 -2.68 7.52
CA ALA A 132 -4.07 -1.82 8.04
C ALA A 132 -4.62 -0.57 8.74
N GLY A 133 -5.63 0.08 8.16
CA GLY A 133 -6.28 1.24 8.77
C GLY A 133 -6.89 0.94 10.15
N ARG A 134 -7.61 -0.18 10.28
CA ARG A 134 -8.14 -0.63 11.57
C ARG A 134 -7.03 -0.92 12.59
N ARG A 135 -5.93 -1.55 12.14
CA ARG A 135 -4.79 -1.93 13.00
C ARG A 135 -3.97 -0.73 13.47
N PHE A 136 -3.69 0.23 12.59
CA PHE A 136 -2.80 1.34 12.89
C PHE A 136 -3.53 2.58 13.40
N GLY A 137 -4.79 2.80 12.98
CA GLY A 137 -5.64 3.89 13.48
C GLY A 137 -5.91 3.80 14.99
N GLN A 138 -6.05 2.59 15.53
CA GLN A 138 -6.26 2.36 16.97
C GLN A 138 -5.01 2.62 17.84
N ARG A 139 -3.81 2.69 17.25
CA ARG A 139 -2.57 2.94 18.01
C ARG A 139 -2.30 4.43 18.25
N ARG A 140 -2.80 5.33 17.40
CA ARG A 140 -2.68 6.79 17.63
C ARG A 140 -3.49 7.23 18.85
N SER A 141 -4.68 6.68 19.06
CA SER A 141 -5.54 7.03 20.22
C SER A 141 -5.02 6.53 21.58
N ARG A 142 -4.19 5.49 21.61
CA ARG A 142 -3.54 4.99 22.84
C ARG A 142 -2.27 5.76 23.21
N ALA A 143 -1.51 6.23 22.22
CA ALA A 143 -0.33 7.06 22.47
C ALA A 143 -0.72 8.44 23.00
N ASP A 144 -1.79 9.03 22.48
CA ASP A 144 -2.30 10.35 22.87
C ASP A 144 -2.96 10.38 24.26
N ARG A 145 -3.32 9.21 24.81
CA ARG A 145 -3.78 9.06 26.20
C ARG A 145 -2.65 8.96 27.22
N ARG A 146 -1.40 8.67 26.80
CA ARG A 146 -0.25 8.54 27.71
C ARG A 146 0.56 9.83 27.86
N THR A 147 0.29 10.84 27.03
CA THR A 147 0.90 12.18 27.10
C THR A 147 0.02 13.19 27.86
N ARG A 148 -1.13 12.74 28.39
CA ARG A 148 -2.08 13.56 29.18
C ARG A 148 -2.27 13.07 30.62
N SER A 149 -1.33 12.29 31.16
CA SER A 149 -1.30 11.85 32.56
C SER A 149 -0.05 12.33 33.26
#